data_AF-A0A2G4G4F7-F1
#
_entry.id   AF-A0A2G4G4F7-F1
#
_cell.length_a   1.000
_cell.length_b   1.000
_cell.length_c   1.000
_cell.angle_alpha   90.00
_cell.angle_beta   90.00
_cell.angle_gamma   90.00
#
_symmetry.space_group_name_H-M   'P 1'
#
loop_
_entity.id
_entity.type
_entity.pdbx_description
1 polymer ?
#
loop_
_entity_poly.entity_id
_entity_poly.type
_entity_poly.pdbx_seq_one_letter_code
_entity_poly.pdbx_strand_id
1 'polypeptide(L)'
;DGFRAEQGIDLSKDPMARQRLKEEAEKAKIALSSSNSVDINLPFITADATGPKHLNVTLTRAQMEKVCDDLSERTRKPFENCLKDAGLSMSEVDELVLVGGMTRMPKINDIARSLAGKDPHKGVNPDEVVAIGAAIQAGVLKGDVKDVLLLDVTPLTLSIETMGGVSTAMIDRNTTIPTKKSQVYSTAADNQPAVDIVILQGERPMAKDNKHLGTFKLDGIMPAARGTPQIEVTFDIDANGILHVSATDKGTGKAQKISITGSSGLSKEEVEKLRKEAELHADEDKKARDGAEARNQLDAIIFQGEKQIKENGDKFPGDTKAQAEAAIKEAQELLKKPEATAEEFQKAHEAIIKPLSEAAQAIYADAAKQAEANPQGGAEAKDGKAKDGKVVDGDFEVVDDGKK
;
A
#
# COMPACT_ATOMS: atom_id res chain seq x y z
N ASP A 1 -5.95 28.82 10.13
CA ASP A 1 -5.99 30.29 10.35
C ASP A 1 -7.30 30.95 9.95
N GLY A 2 -7.80 30.81 8.71
CA GLY A 2 -9.07 31.42 8.28
C GLY A 2 -10.26 31.14 9.22
N PHE A 3 -10.54 29.86 9.50
CA PHE A 3 -11.61 29.47 10.42
C PHE A 3 -11.44 29.99 11.86
N ARG A 4 -10.18 30.08 12.34
CA ARG A 4 -9.89 30.63 13.67
C ARG A 4 -10.15 32.14 13.72
N ALA A 5 -9.87 32.86 12.64
CA ALA A 5 -10.16 34.29 12.56
C ALA A 5 -11.68 34.55 12.50
N GLU A 6 -12.43 33.72 11.78
CA GLU A 6 -13.89 33.88 11.61
C GLU A 6 -14.71 33.37 12.80
N GLN A 7 -14.36 32.22 13.37
CA GLN A 7 -15.15 31.54 14.39
C GLN A 7 -14.49 31.52 15.77
N GLY A 8 -13.25 32.01 15.90
CA GLY A 8 -12.50 31.99 17.15
C GLY A 8 -11.99 30.61 17.59
N ILE A 9 -12.24 29.56 16.80
CA ILE A 9 -11.94 28.16 17.15
C ILE A 9 -10.74 27.65 16.36
N ASP A 10 -9.82 26.99 17.06
CA ASP A 10 -8.66 26.33 16.47
C ASP A 10 -8.93 24.85 16.21
N LEU A 11 -9.26 24.51 14.96
CA LEU A 11 -9.54 23.13 14.53
C LEU A 11 -8.33 22.19 14.62
N SER A 12 -7.10 22.71 14.73
CA SER A 12 -5.91 21.85 14.78
C SER A 12 -5.82 21.00 16.06
N LYS A 13 -6.55 21.42 17.10
CA LYS A 13 -6.61 20.75 18.41
C LYS A 13 -7.67 19.64 18.47
N ASP A 14 -8.56 19.59 17.49
CA ASP A 14 -9.61 18.57 17.39
C ASP A 14 -9.18 17.50 16.38
N PRO A 15 -8.84 16.27 16.83
CA PRO A 15 -8.37 15.21 15.94
C PRO A 15 -9.39 14.82 14.87
N MET A 16 -10.70 14.85 15.20
CA MET A 16 -11.76 14.46 14.28
C MET A 16 -11.97 15.53 13.22
N ALA A 17 -12.00 16.81 13.61
CA ALA A 17 -12.06 17.92 12.67
C ALA A 17 -10.83 17.94 11.74
N ARG A 18 -9.64 17.67 12.28
CA ARG A 18 -8.39 17.62 11.51
C ARG A 18 -8.39 16.50 10.46
N GLN A 19 -8.90 15.32 10.79
CA GLN A 19 -9.00 14.21 9.83
C GLN A 19 -9.95 14.55 8.69
N ARG A 20 -11.15 15.07 9.00
CA ARG A 20 -12.12 15.51 7.98
C ARG A 20 -11.57 16.63 7.11
N LEU A 21 -10.86 17.58 7.69
CA LEU A 21 -10.22 18.66 6.96
C LEU A 21 -9.10 18.14 6.04
N LYS A 22 -8.32 17.15 6.48
CA LYS A 22 -7.27 16.52 5.66
C LYS A 22 -7.86 15.86 4.42
N GLU A 23 -8.93 15.09 4.57
CA GLU A 23 -9.59 14.39 3.46
C GLU A 23 -10.18 15.38 2.44
N GLU A 24 -10.89 16.40 2.91
CA GLU A 24 -11.45 17.42 2.00
C GLU A 24 -10.37 18.30 1.38
N ALA A 25 -9.29 18.61 2.08
CA ALA A 25 -8.16 19.34 1.51
C ALA A 25 -7.47 18.54 0.40
N GLU A 26 -7.34 17.22 0.54
CA GLU A 26 -6.82 16.37 -0.53
C GLU A 26 -7.73 16.33 -1.75
N LYS A 27 -9.04 16.16 -1.55
CA LYS A 27 -10.03 16.21 -2.65
C LYS A 27 -10.00 17.57 -3.36
N ALA A 28 -9.94 18.66 -2.60
CA ALA A 28 -9.85 20.01 -3.14
C ALA A 28 -8.57 20.20 -3.98
N LYS A 29 -7.41 19.76 -3.47
CA LYS A 29 -6.13 19.78 -4.20
C LYS A 29 -6.22 19.02 -5.54
N ILE A 30 -6.82 17.83 -5.52
CA ILE A 30 -7.01 17.01 -6.73
C ILE A 30 -7.94 17.73 -7.72
N ALA A 31 -9.07 18.25 -7.25
CA ALA A 31 -10.04 18.98 -8.09
C ALA A 31 -9.41 20.24 -8.72
N LEU A 32 -8.55 20.94 -7.99
CA LEU A 32 -7.83 22.13 -8.49
C LEU A 32 -6.78 21.83 -9.58
N SER A 33 -6.46 20.56 -9.80
CA SER A 33 -5.61 20.14 -10.93
C SER A 33 -6.34 20.24 -12.27
N SER A 34 -7.69 20.22 -12.27
CA SER A 34 -8.52 20.41 -13.47
C SER A 34 -9.33 21.72 -13.43
N SER A 35 -9.73 22.16 -12.24
CA SER A 35 -10.60 23.33 -12.02
C SER A 35 -9.83 24.53 -11.47
N ASN A 36 -10.32 25.75 -11.70
CA ASN A 36 -9.68 26.97 -11.20
C ASN A 36 -10.07 27.30 -9.75
N SER A 37 -11.19 26.76 -9.26
CA SER A 37 -11.69 26.91 -7.89
C SER A 37 -12.48 25.68 -7.46
N VAL A 38 -12.59 25.48 -6.15
CA VAL A 38 -13.39 24.43 -5.52
C VAL A 38 -13.95 24.94 -4.20
N ASP A 39 -15.19 24.58 -3.89
CA ASP A 39 -15.82 24.90 -2.61
C ASP A 39 -15.58 23.77 -1.60
N ILE A 40 -14.99 24.11 -0.46
CA ILE A 40 -14.81 23.23 0.69
C ILE A 40 -15.97 23.47 1.64
N ASN A 41 -16.89 22.49 1.71
CA ASN A 41 -18.06 22.53 2.58
C ASN A 41 -18.00 21.36 3.58
N LEU A 42 -17.71 21.68 4.84
CA LEU A 42 -17.67 20.75 5.95
C LEU A 42 -18.74 21.13 6.99
N PRO A 43 -19.95 20.56 6.89
CA PRO A 43 -20.98 20.83 7.86
C PRO A 43 -20.67 20.14 9.20
N PHE A 44 -21.06 20.78 10.31
CA PHE A 44 -20.84 20.25 11.66
C PHE A 44 -19.38 19.87 11.90
N ILE A 45 -18.44 20.76 11.52
CA ILE A 45 -17.00 20.48 11.63
C ILE A 45 -16.54 20.48 13.09
N THR A 46 -17.17 21.31 13.93
CA THR A 46 -16.96 21.39 15.38
C THR A 46 -18.19 22.04 16.04
N ALA A 47 -18.20 22.21 17.36
CA ALA A 47 -19.25 22.90 18.08
C ALA A 47 -18.68 23.77 19.21
N ASP A 48 -19.39 24.85 19.57
CA ASP A 48 -19.08 25.70 20.71
C ASP A 48 -20.34 25.96 21.58
N ALA A 49 -20.23 26.86 22.56
CA ALA A 49 -21.35 27.24 23.43
C ALA A 49 -22.55 27.87 22.68
N THR A 50 -22.34 28.34 21.44
CA THR A 50 -23.39 28.90 20.58
C THR A 50 -24.02 27.87 19.64
N GLY A 51 -23.45 26.67 19.56
CA GLY A 51 -23.97 25.54 18.78
C GLY A 51 -22.97 24.97 17.77
N PRO A 52 -23.45 24.15 16.81
CA PRO A 52 -22.60 23.56 15.79
C PRO A 52 -22.04 24.62 14.82
N LYS A 53 -20.82 24.39 14.35
CA LYS A 53 -20.13 25.24 13.36
C LYS A 53 -19.88 24.48 12.06
N HIS A 54 -19.85 25.22 10.96
CA HIS A 54 -19.64 24.72 9.61
C HIS A 54 -18.46 25.47 8.99
N LEU A 55 -17.67 24.80 8.16
CA LEU A 55 -16.65 25.43 7.34
C LEU A 55 -17.14 25.50 5.89
N ASN A 56 -17.27 26.70 5.35
CA ASN A 56 -17.62 26.95 3.95
C ASN A 56 -16.60 27.93 3.36
N VAL A 57 -15.66 27.44 2.56
CA VAL A 57 -14.59 28.25 1.96
C VAL A 57 -14.39 27.87 0.51
N THR A 58 -14.37 28.86 -0.37
CA THR A 58 -13.91 28.68 -1.76
C THR A 58 -12.40 28.77 -1.81
N LEU A 59 -11.74 27.71 -2.29
CA LEU A 59 -10.30 27.67 -2.53
C LEU A 59 -10.04 27.80 -4.04
N THR A 60 -9.21 28.75 -4.43
CA THR A 60 -8.76 28.91 -5.83
C THR A 60 -7.42 28.21 -6.06
N ARG A 61 -7.16 27.83 -7.32
CA ARG A 61 -5.87 27.24 -7.73
C ARG A 61 -4.70 28.15 -7.35
N ALA A 62 -4.83 29.46 -7.61
CA ALA A 62 -3.79 30.44 -7.30
C ALA A 62 -3.48 30.50 -5.78
N GLN A 63 -4.49 30.38 -4.92
CA GLN A 63 -4.29 30.31 -3.47
C GLN A 63 -3.58 29.03 -3.06
N MET A 64 -4.00 27.88 -3.60
CA MET A 64 -3.33 26.60 -3.33
C MET A 64 -1.86 26.63 -3.79
N GLU A 65 -1.59 27.09 -5.01
CA GLU A 65 -0.24 27.23 -5.54
C GLU A 65 0.62 28.13 -4.66
N LYS A 66 0.09 29.25 -4.17
CA LYS A 66 0.79 30.15 -3.25
C LYS A 66 1.17 29.47 -1.94
N VAL A 67 0.30 28.61 -1.39
CA VAL A 67 0.55 27.89 -0.13
C VAL A 67 1.57 26.77 -0.31
N CYS A 68 1.73 26.24 -1.53
CA CYS A 68 2.65 25.15 -1.86
C CYS A 68 3.85 25.61 -2.69
N ASP A 69 4.08 26.92 -2.84
CA ASP A 69 5.09 27.45 -3.76
C ASP A 69 6.50 27.07 -3.28
N ASP A 70 6.77 27.13 -1.98
CA ASP A 70 8.03 26.69 -1.40
C ASP A 70 8.31 25.20 -1.65
N LEU A 71 7.28 24.34 -1.53
CA LEU A 71 7.39 22.90 -1.80
C LEU A 71 7.67 22.63 -3.28
N SER A 72 7.01 23.38 -4.16
CA SER A 72 7.16 23.24 -5.61
C SER A 72 8.54 23.71 -6.06
N GLU A 73 9.01 24.86 -5.57
CA GLU A 73 10.31 25.42 -5.90
C GLU A 73 11.48 24.58 -5.34
N ARG A 74 11.27 23.90 -4.21
CA ARG A 74 12.25 22.93 -3.65
C ARG A 74 12.58 21.77 -4.61
N THR A 75 11.76 21.51 -5.63
CA THR A 75 12.02 20.45 -6.62
C THR A 75 13.08 20.82 -7.67
N ARG A 76 13.33 22.12 -7.89
CA ARG A 76 14.28 22.59 -8.92
C ARG A 76 15.72 22.19 -8.61
N LYS A 77 16.16 22.41 -7.37
CA LYS A 77 17.55 22.17 -6.96
C LYS A 77 17.96 20.69 -7.11
N PRO A 78 17.16 19.70 -6.69
CA PRO A 78 17.44 18.29 -6.99
C PRO A 78 17.59 18.00 -8.50
N PHE A 79 16.74 18.58 -9.34
CA PHE A 79 16.82 18.41 -10.79
C PHE A 79 18.13 18.97 -11.36
N GLU A 80 18.48 20.21 -11.01
CA GLU A 80 19.72 20.86 -11.43
C GLU A 80 20.97 20.11 -10.94
N ASN A 81 20.95 19.63 -9.70
CA ASN A 81 22.04 18.83 -9.13
C ASN A 81 22.18 17.49 -9.87
N CYS A 82 21.07 16.82 -10.19
CA CYS A 82 21.08 15.55 -10.93
C CYS A 82 21.74 15.73 -12.31
N LEU A 83 21.31 16.77 -13.04
CA LEU A 83 21.86 17.08 -14.35
C LEU A 83 23.36 17.42 -14.28
N LYS A 84 23.76 18.21 -13.27
CA LYS A 84 25.16 18.55 -13.02
C LYS A 84 26.01 17.33 -12.70
N ASP A 85 25.52 16.44 -11.86
CA ASP A 85 26.23 15.22 -11.48
C ASP A 85 26.38 14.24 -12.63
N ALA A 86 25.37 14.17 -13.51
CA ALA A 86 25.45 13.40 -14.75
C ALA A 86 26.45 14.02 -15.75
N GLY A 87 26.87 15.27 -15.54
CA GLY A 87 27.73 16.00 -16.47
C GLY A 87 27.04 16.32 -17.80
N LEU A 88 25.70 16.32 -17.82
CA LEU A 88 24.89 16.51 -19.02
C LEU A 88 24.31 17.92 -19.06
N SER A 89 23.93 18.33 -20.26
CA SER A 89 23.08 19.48 -20.52
C SER A 89 21.65 19.02 -20.86
N MET A 90 20.65 19.90 -20.69
CA MET A 90 19.27 19.53 -21.08
C MET A 90 19.10 19.26 -22.57
N SER A 91 20.01 19.75 -23.42
CA SER A 91 20.04 19.42 -24.85
C SER A 91 20.37 17.97 -25.15
N GLU A 92 20.99 17.25 -24.21
CA GLU A 92 21.36 15.83 -24.35
C GLU A 92 20.32 14.88 -23.78
N VAL A 93 19.32 15.39 -23.07
CA VAL A 93 18.21 14.59 -22.54
C VAL A 93 17.13 14.50 -23.60
N ASP A 94 16.80 13.31 -24.09
CA ASP A 94 15.80 13.14 -25.16
C ASP A 94 14.37 13.34 -24.68
N GLU A 95 14.00 12.67 -23.58
CA GLU A 95 12.64 12.57 -23.07
C GLU A 95 12.53 13.05 -21.62
N LEU A 96 11.40 13.69 -21.29
CA LEU A 96 11.05 14.07 -19.92
C LEU A 96 9.87 13.22 -19.45
N VAL A 97 10.07 12.35 -18.47
CA VAL A 97 9.00 11.48 -17.95
C VAL A 97 8.58 11.96 -16.56
N LEU A 98 7.27 12.17 -16.36
CA LEU A 98 6.69 12.51 -15.07
C LEU A 98 5.99 11.29 -14.45
N VAL A 99 6.31 11.00 -13.20
CA VAL A 99 5.80 9.83 -12.47
C VAL A 99 5.24 10.26 -11.11
N GLY A 100 4.13 9.66 -10.70
CA GLY A 100 3.43 9.93 -9.44
C GLY A 100 2.31 10.95 -9.56
N GLY A 101 1.20 10.73 -8.85
CA GLY A 101 -0.03 11.51 -8.98
C GLY A 101 0.11 13.02 -8.71
N MET A 102 1.08 13.45 -7.88
CA MET A 102 1.34 14.89 -7.65
C MET A 102 1.87 15.63 -8.88
N THR A 103 2.43 14.91 -9.86
CA THR A 103 2.86 15.51 -11.14
C THR A 103 1.69 15.93 -12.02
N ARG A 104 0.44 15.58 -11.67
CA ARG A 104 -0.76 16.03 -12.37
C ARG A 104 -1.10 17.50 -12.10
N MET A 105 -0.48 18.12 -11.09
CA MET A 105 -0.67 19.53 -10.78
C MET A 105 -0.10 20.43 -11.92
N PRO A 106 -0.87 21.40 -12.45
CA PRO A 106 -0.42 22.25 -13.56
C PRO A 106 0.92 22.97 -13.28
N LYS A 107 1.06 23.58 -12.09
CA LYS A 107 2.31 24.24 -11.65
C LYS A 107 3.54 23.32 -11.71
N ILE A 108 3.40 22.03 -11.39
CA ILE A 108 4.52 21.08 -11.44
C ILE A 108 4.90 20.77 -12.90
N ASN A 109 3.93 20.64 -13.80
CA ASN A 109 4.18 20.50 -15.23
C ASN A 109 4.88 21.74 -15.80
N ASP A 110 4.47 22.94 -15.37
CA ASP A 110 5.08 24.20 -15.81
C ASP A 110 6.53 24.32 -15.32
N ILE A 111 6.80 23.95 -14.05
CA ILE A 111 8.16 23.88 -13.52
C ILE A 111 9.00 22.88 -14.32
N ALA A 112 8.49 21.67 -14.54
CA ALA A 112 9.22 20.63 -15.28
C ALA A 112 9.52 21.07 -16.73
N ARG A 113 8.54 21.68 -17.42
CA ARG A 113 8.70 22.23 -18.77
C ARG A 113 9.72 23.38 -18.78
N SER A 114 9.68 24.25 -17.77
CA SER A 114 10.63 25.36 -17.62
C SER A 114 12.05 24.89 -17.38
N LEU A 115 12.24 23.82 -16.61
CA LEU A 115 13.56 23.25 -16.31
C LEU A 115 14.12 22.49 -17.52
N ALA A 116 13.28 21.70 -18.18
CA ALA A 116 13.70 20.81 -19.25
C ALA A 116 13.73 21.47 -20.64
N GLY A 117 13.00 22.58 -20.81
CA GLY A 117 12.83 23.24 -22.11
C GLY A 117 11.98 22.43 -23.11
N LYS A 118 11.26 21.40 -22.65
CA LYS A 118 10.44 20.50 -23.48
C LYS A 118 9.20 20.00 -22.75
N ASP A 119 8.24 19.52 -23.53
CA ASP A 119 7.01 18.90 -23.01
C ASP A 119 7.30 17.53 -22.38
N PRO A 120 6.66 17.18 -21.25
CA PRO A 120 6.69 15.84 -20.71
C PRO A 120 6.06 14.80 -21.65
N HIS A 121 6.66 13.62 -21.71
CA HIS A 121 6.17 12.46 -22.42
C HIS A 121 4.83 11.99 -21.83
N LYS A 122 3.83 11.78 -22.71
CA LYS A 122 2.46 11.41 -22.32
C LYS A 122 2.12 9.93 -22.47
N GLY A 123 3.03 9.11 -23.00
CA GLY A 123 2.81 7.68 -23.21
C GLY A 123 3.07 6.81 -21.97
N VAL A 124 3.28 7.40 -20.79
CA VAL A 124 3.53 6.68 -19.54
C VAL A 124 2.38 6.92 -18.58
N ASN A 125 1.87 5.85 -17.96
CA ASN A 125 0.92 5.97 -16.86
C ASN A 125 1.67 6.32 -15.55
N PRO A 126 1.49 7.53 -14.98
CA PRO A 126 2.24 7.97 -13.82
C PRO A 126 1.90 7.21 -12.54
N ASP A 127 0.79 6.46 -12.51
CA ASP A 127 0.32 5.73 -11.32
C ASP A 127 0.81 4.26 -11.33
N GLU A 128 1.05 3.69 -12.50
CA GLU A 128 1.32 2.24 -12.66
C GLU A 128 2.76 1.92 -13.10
N VAL A 129 3.46 2.86 -13.74
CA VAL A 129 4.76 2.60 -14.37
C VAL A 129 5.80 2.03 -13.41
N VAL A 130 5.78 2.45 -12.14
CA VAL A 130 6.70 1.93 -11.12
C VAL A 130 6.41 0.46 -10.83
N ALA A 131 5.14 0.09 -10.68
CA ALA A 131 4.74 -1.31 -10.43
C ALA A 131 5.06 -2.21 -11.63
N ILE A 132 4.83 -1.72 -12.85
CA ILE A 132 5.21 -2.41 -14.09
C ILE A 132 6.73 -2.62 -14.15
N GLY A 133 7.52 -1.58 -13.84
CA GLY A 133 8.98 -1.68 -13.78
C GLY A 133 9.45 -2.72 -12.77
N ALA A 134 8.82 -2.78 -11.60
CA ALA A 134 9.11 -3.81 -10.59
C ALA A 134 8.79 -5.23 -11.08
N ALA A 135 7.67 -5.42 -11.79
CA ALA A 135 7.33 -6.71 -12.39
C ALA A 135 8.32 -7.15 -13.48
N ILE A 136 8.78 -6.21 -14.31
CA ILE A 136 9.83 -6.47 -15.31
C ILE A 136 11.13 -6.88 -14.61
N GLN A 137 11.53 -6.17 -13.55
CA GLN A 137 12.72 -6.52 -12.76
C GLN A 137 12.61 -7.93 -12.16
N ALA A 138 11.45 -8.33 -11.66
CA ALA A 138 11.21 -9.69 -11.19
C ALA A 138 11.36 -10.72 -12.33
N GLY A 139 10.85 -10.40 -13.53
CA GLY A 139 11.05 -11.21 -14.74
C GLY A 139 12.52 -11.37 -15.14
N VAL A 140 13.32 -10.31 -15.01
CA VAL A 140 14.78 -10.36 -15.24
C VAL A 140 15.46 -11.28 -14.23
N LEU A 141 15.13 -11.15 -12.94
CA LEU A 141 15.69 -11.99 -11.88
C LEU A 141 15.34 -13.48 -12.06
N LYS A 142 14.15 -13.77 -12.58
CA LYS A 142 13.72 -15.15 -12.90
C LYS A 142 14.31 -15.67 -14.21
N GLY A 143 14.81 -14.79 -15.07
CA GLY A 143 15.32 -15.12 -16.41
C GLY A 143 14.25 -15.23 -17.49
N ASP A 144 13.00 -14.86 -17.17
CA ASP A 144 11.87 -14.82 -18.11
C ASP A 144 12.01 -13.63 -19.08
N VAL A 145 12.59 -12.53 -18.61
CA VAL A 145 12.97 -11.35 -19.41
C VAL A 145 14.46 -11.41 -19.71
N LYS A 146 14.81 -11.44 -21.00
CA LYS A 146 16.18 -11.51 -21.49
C LYS A 146 16.60 -10.18 -22.11
N ASP A 147 17.91 -10.00 -22.26
CA ASP A 147 18.53 -8.85 -22.94
C ASP A 147 18.27 -7.48 -22.27
N VAL A 148 17.96 -7.47 -20.98
CA VAL A 148 17.86 -6.26 -20.16
C VAL A 148 18.95 -6.29 -19.10
N LEU A 149 19.85 -5.31 -19.13
CA LEU A 149 20.85 -5.08 -18.10
C LEU A 149 20.57 -3.74 -17.43
N LEU A 150 20.31 -3.77 -16.12
CA LEU A 150 20.11 -2.59 -15.30
C LEU A 150 21.38 -2.36 -14.46
N LEU A 151 21.92 -1.15 -14.55
CA LEU A 151 23.00 -0.66 -13.69
C LEU A 151 22.46 0.53 -12.92
N ASP A 152 22.26 0.35 -11.62
CA ASP A 152 21.79 1.42 -10.73
C ASP A 152 22.98 2.04 -9.99
N VAL A 153 22.73 3.08 -9.20
CA VAL A 153 23.75 3.80 -8.43
C VAL A 153 23.33 3.97 -6.96
N THR A 154 24.30 4.13 -6.06
CA THR A 154 23.99 4.59 -4.69
C THR A 154 23.68 6.10 -4.67
N PRO A 155 22.56 6.56 -4.09
CA PRO A 155 22.15 7.96 -4.20
C PRO A 155 22.91 8.93 -3.28
N LEU A 156 23.62 8.39 -2.27
CA LEU A 156 24.32 9.18 -1.26
C LEU A 156 25.68 8.55 -0.94
N THR A 157 26.64 9.41 -0.60
CA THR A 157 27.98 9.02 -0.18
C THR A 157 27.90 8.23 1.12
N LEU A 158 28.49 7.04 1.12
CA LEU A 158 28.70 6.19 2.28
C LEU A 158 30.07 6.47 2.87
N SER A 159 30.12 6.71 4.17
CA SER A 159 31.33 7.14 4.86
C SER A 159 31.46 6.48 6.24
N ILE A 160 32.66 6.59 6.81
CA ILE A 160 32.90 6.27 8.22
C ILE A 160 33.23 7.53 9.02
N GLU A 161 32.89 7.52 10.30
CA GLU A 161 33.41 8.51 11.23
C GLU A 161 34.89 8.24 11.54
N THR A 162 35.71 9.28 11.39
CA THR A 162 37.12 9.25 11.76
C THR A 162 37.42 10.26 12.87
N MET A 163 38.64 10.20 13.42
CA MET A 163 39.09 11.08 14.50
C MET A 163 38.77 12.56 14.21
N GLY A 164 38.19 13.25 15.19
CA GLY A 164 37.72 14.63 15.04
C GLY A 164 36.27 14.76 14.58
N GLY A 165 35.52 13.66 14.49
CA GLY A 165 34.11 13.65 14.08
C GLY A 165 33.93 13.95 12.59
N VAL A 166 34.95 13.64 11.78
CA VAL A 166 34.97 13.89 10.34
C VAL A 166 34.37 12.70 9.60
N SER A 167 33.50 12.98 8.63
CA SER A 167 32.91 11.98 7.73
C SER A 167 33.89 11.69 6.59
N THR A 168 34.53 10.52 6.61
CA THR A 168 35.50 10.13 5.57
C THR A 168 34.82 9.22 4.54
N ALA A 169 34.72 9.70 3.30
CA ALA A 169 34.02 9.01 2.21
C ALA A 169 34.68 7.67 1.87
N MET A 170 33.85 6.62 1.82
CA MET A 170 34.21 5.31 1.31
C MET A 170 33.66 5.19 -0.11
N ILE A 171 32.34 5.16 -0.29
CA ILE A 171 31.73 5.05 -1.62
C ILE A 171 31.00 6.36 -1.90
N ASP A 172 31.39 7.07 -2.95
CA ASP A 172 30.79 8.35 -3.32
C ASP A 172 29.37 8.16 -3.89
N ARG A 173 28.50 9.17 -3.72
CA ARG A 173 27.18 9.19 -4.38
C ARG A 173 27.32 9.01 -5.90
N ASN A 174 26.30 8.46 -6.51
CA ASN A 174 26.23 8.11 -7.93
C ASN A 174 27.25 7.03 -8.37
N THR A 175 27.90 6.33 -7.43
CA THR A 175 28.71 5.14 -7.77
C THR A 175 27.78 4.00 -8.18
N THR A 176 28.07 3.39 -9.33
CA THR A 176 27.34 2.23 -9.86
C THR A 176 27.38 1.06 -8.88
N ILE A 177 26.23 0.41 -8.69
CA ILE A 177 26.07 -0.80 -7.86
C ILE A 177 25.81 -2.02 -8.75
N PRO A 178 26.28 -3.22 -8.36
CA PRO A 178 27.02 -3.53 -7.14
C PRO A 178 28.46 -2.98 -7.14
N THR A 179 28.98 -2.62 -5.97
CA THR A 179 30.35 -2.10 -5.83
C THR A 179 30.97 -2.45 -4.48
N LYS A 180 32.29 -2.57 -4.45
CA LYS A 180 33.05 -2.92 -3.25
C LYS A 180 34.28 -2.04 -3.13
N LYS A 181 34.48 -1.46 -1.95
CA LYS A 181 35.68 -0.66 -1.62
C LYS A 181 36.23 -1.04 -0.26
N SER A 182 37.54 -1.27 -0.21
CA SER A 182 38.27 -1.57 1.02
C SER A 182 39.31 -0.48 1.28
N GLN A 183 39.44 -0.07 2.54
CA GLN A 183 40.43 0.91 2.97
C GLN A 183 40.99 0.52 4.34
N VAL A 184 42.29 0.70 4.52
CA VAL A 184 42.97 0.40 5.78
C VAL A 184 42.99 1.64 6.66
N TYR A 185 42.50 1.46 7.88
CA TYR A 185 42.51 2.43 8.97
C TYR A 185 43.36 1.89 10.13
N SER A 186 43.55 2.71 11.16
CA SER A 186 44.32 2.34 12.35
C SER A 186 43.73 2.94 13.62
N THR A 187 44.26 2.57 14.78
CA THR A 187 43.83 3.07 16.09
C THR A 187 44.20 4.53 16.28
N ALA A 188 43.32 5.27 16.98
CA ALA A 188 43.51 6.69 17.27
C ALA A 188 44.28 6.94 18.58
N ALA A 189 44.40 5.92 19.44
CA ALA A 189 45.09 5.99 20.73
C ALA A 189 46.03 4.78 20.95
N ASP A 190 47.05 4.98 21.79
CA ASP A 190 47.99 3.93 22.17
C ASP A 190 47.29 2.85 23.00
N ASN A 191 47.63 1.58 22.74
CA ASN A 191 47.06 0.40 23.42
C ASN A 191 45.52 0.33 23.37
N GLN A 192 44.91 0.89 22.32
CA GLN A 192 43.46 0.86 22.11
C GLN A 192 42.99 -0.60 21.87
N PRO A 193 42.18 -1.19 22.77
CA PRO A 193 41.81 -2.61 22.70
C PRO A 193 40.69 -2.91 21.69
N ALA A 194 40.01 -1.88 21.20
CA ALA A 194 38.90 -1.98 20.26
C ALA A 194 38.68 -0.66 19.50
N VAL A 195 38.16 -0.74 18.27
CA VAL A 195 37.70 0.41 17.49
C VAL A 195 36.20 0.35 17.26
N ASP A 196 35.54 1.49 17.30
CA ASP A 196 34.15 1.64 16.89
C ASP A 196 34.12 2.10 15.42
N ILE A 197 33.43 1.34 14.57
CA ILE A 197 33.20 1.67 13.16
C ILE A 197 31.80 2.26 13.05
N VAL A 198 31.71 3.58 12.95
CA VAL A 198 30.46 4.31 12.78
C VAL A 198 30.22 4.56 11.30
N ILE A 199 29.09 4.07 10.79
CA ILE A 199 28.73 4.12 9.37
C ILE A 199 27.71 5.23 9.14
N LEU A 200 27.98 6.06 8.13
CA LEU A 200 27.25 7.29 7.85
C LEU A 200 26.85 7.36 6.38
N GLN A 201 25.75 8.06 6.11
CA GLN A 201 25.28 8.37 4.77
C GLN A 201 24.97 9.87 4.64
N GLY A 202 25.58 10.53 3.66
CA GLY A 202 25.36 11.94 3.36
C GLY A 202 26.60 12.68 2.85
N GLU A 203 26.38 13.92 2.41
CA GLU A 203 27.40 14.74 1.72
C GLU A 203 28.06 15.78 2.63
N ARG A 204 27.77 15.77 3.94
CA ARG A 204 28.30 16.77 4.87
C ARG A 204 29.69 16.35 5.37
N PRO A 205 30.63 17.28 5.60
CA PRO A 205 31.99 16.93 6.01
C PRO A 205 32.09 16.42 7.45
N MET A 206 31.12 16.77 8.32
CA MET A 206 31.10 16.37 9.72
C MET A 206 30.12 15.22 9.94
N ALA A 207 30.52 14.22 10.73
CA ALA A 207 29.74 13.02 11.00
C ALA A 207 28.35 13.33 11.59
N LYS A 208 28.29 14.27 12.55
CA LYS A 208 27.04 14.69 13.22
C LYS A 208 25.98 15.27 12.29
N ASP A 209 26.37 15.74 11.10
CA ASP A 209 25.47 16.37 10.13
C ASP A 209 24.96 15.37 9.07
N ASN A 210 25.40 14.11 9.13
CA ASN A 210 25.01 13.03 8.23
C ASN A 210 24.09 12.03 8.92
N LYS A 211 23.41 11.20 8.12
CA LYS A 211 22.54 10.15 8.63
C LYS A 211 23.39 9.00 9.17
N HIS A 212 23.21 8.68 10.44
CA HIS A 212 23.78 7.49 11.05
C HIS A 212 23.06 6.24 10.56
N LEU A 213 23.80 5.28 10.02
CA LEU A 213 23.25 4.01 9.54
C LEU A 213 23.47 2.86 10.52
N GLY A 214 24.56 2.89 11.29
CA GLY A 214 24.85 1.90 12.32
C GLY A 214 26.28 2.01 12.85
N THR A 215 26.53 1.37 13.98
CA THR A 215 27.87 1.22 14.57
C THR A 215 28.11 -0.22 14.92
N PHE A 216 29.33 -0.69 14.71
CA PHE A 216 29.78 -1.95 15.29
C PHE A 216 31.20 -1.81 15.82
N LYS A 217 31.53 -2.61 16.82
CA LYS A 217 32.81 -2.58 17.51
C LYS A 217 33.67 -3.75 17.06
N LEU A 218 34.89 -3.48 16.62
CA LEU A 218 35.92 -4.49 16.39
C LEU A 218 36.80 -4.55 17.64
N ASP A 219 36.71 -5.65 18.37
CA ASP A 219 37.41 -5.87 19.64
C ASP A 219 38.62 -6.80 19.51
N GLY A 220 39.44 -6.83 20.56
CA GLY A 220 40.57 -7.75 20.66
C GLY A 220 41.76 -7.35 19.78
N ILE A 221 41.95 -6.05 19.58
CA ILE A 221 43.15 -5.48 18.96
C ILE A 221 44.31 -5.60 19.95
N MET A 222 45.46 -6.12 19.48
CA MET A 222 46.63 -6.25 20.34
C MET A 222 47.17 -4.86 20.76
N PRO A 223 47.65 -4.70 22.01
CA PRO A 223 48.25 -3.46 22.47
C PRO A 223 49.43 -3.05 21.57
N ALA A 224 49.29 -1.91 20.90
CA ALA A 224 50.31 -1.33 20.03
C ALA A 224 50.22 0.21 20.08
N ALA A 225 51.29 0.88 19.65
CA ALA A 225 51.25 2.33 19.46
C ALA A 225 50.18 2.72 18.43
N ARG A 226 49.54 3.88 18.62
CA ARG A 226 48.56 4.43 17.67
C ARG A 226 49.11 4.43 16.25
N GLY A 227 48.26 4.17 15.26
CA GLY A 227 48.70 4.10 13.86
C GLY A 227 49.37 2.78 13.45
N THR A 228 49.64 1.85 14.38
CA THR A 228 50.28 0.56 14.07
C THR A 228 49.30 -0.54 13.65
N PRO A 229 48.16 -0.77 14.34
CA PRO A 229 47.20 -1.78 13.93
C PRO A 229 46.64 -1.50 12.53
N GLN A 230 46.46 -2.53 11.70
CA GLN A 230 45.95 -2.38 10.34
C GLN A 230 44.53 -2.94 10.26
N ILE A 231 43.54 -2.05 10.34
CA ILE A 231 42.13 -2.41 10.32
C ILE A 231 41.58 -2.13 8.93
N GLU A 232 41.38 -3.17 8.14
CA GLU A 232 40.77 -3.06 6.82
C GLU A 232 39.26 -3.01 6.94
N VAL A 233 38.67 -1.87 6.60
CA VAL A 233 37.23 -1.67 6.52
C VAL A 233 36.80 -1.80 5.08
N THR A 234 35.81 -2.65 4.83
CA THR A 234 35.26 -2.93 3.51
C THR A 234 33.79 -2.59 3.48
N PHE A 235 33.41 -1.77 2.50
CA PHE A 235 32.03 -1.46 2.14
C PHE A 235 31.70 -2.25 0.88
N ASP A 236 30.62 -3.00 0.90
CA ASP A 236 30.13 -3.81 -0.20
C ASP A 236 28.64 -3.53 -0.38
N ILE A 237 28.26 -2.97 -1.51
CA ILE A 237 26.85 -2.71 -1.86
C ILE A 237 26.45 -3.75 -2.89
N ASP A 238 25.44 -4.54 -2.55
CA ASP A 238 24.91 -5.56 -3.45
C ASP A 238 24.02 -4.96 -4.56
N ALA A 239 23.53 -5.82 -5.46
CA ALA A 239 22.64 -5.40 -6.55
C ALA A 239 21.26 -4.91 -6.07
N ASN A 240 20.89 -5.17 -4.80
CA ASN A 240 19.65 -4.69 -4.19
C ASN A 240 19.86 -3.36 -3.43
N GLY A 241 21.08 -2.81 -3.42
CA GLY A 241 21.43 -1.62 -2.65
C GLY A 241 21.59 -1.88 -1.14
N ILE A 242 21.70 -3.15 -0.71
CA ILE A 242 21.97 -3.51 0.68
C ILE A 242 23.46 -3.31 0.95
N LEU A 243 23.76 -2.58 2.03
CA LEU A 243 25.13 -2.30 2.44
C LEU A 243 25.63 -3.37 3.41
N HIS A 244 26.71 -4.05 3.04
CA HIS A 244 27.50 -4.90 3.92
C HIS A 244 28.79 -4.17 4.28
N VAL A 245 29.00 -3.97 5.58
CA VAL A 245 30.26 -3.41 6.09
C VAL A 245 30.97 -4.46 6.93
N SER A 246 32.23 -4.71 6.62
CA SER A 246 33.11 -5.54 7.43
C SER A 246 34.36 -4.78 7.83
N ALA A 247 34.88 -5.07 9.01
CA ALA A 247 36.19 -4.60 9.47
C ALA A 247 37.01 -5.80 9.93
N THR A 248 38.22 -5.91 9.41
CA THR A 248 39.16 -7.00 9.71
C THR A 248 40.48 -6.42 10.18
N ASP A 249 40.94 -6.80 11.36
CA ASP A 249 42.30 -6.52 11.78
C ASP A 249 43.26 -7.49 11.09
N LYS A 250 44.15 -6.97 10.23
CA LYS A 250 45.12 -7.77 9.48
C LYS A 250 46.19 -8.41 10.38
N GLY A 251 46.41 -7.88 11.59
CA GLY A 251 47.37 -8.45 12.53
C GLY A 251 46.86 -9.71 13.22
N THR A 252 45.60 -9.70 13.64
CA THR A 252 44.98 -10.82 14.40
C THR A 252 44.08 -11.72 13.56
N GLY A 253 43.66 -11.27 12.37
CA GLY A 253 42.68 -11.96 11.54
C GLY A 253 41.24 -11.88 12.07
N LYS A 254 41.01 -11.18 13.19
CA LYS A 254 39.66 -10.98 13.73
C LYS A 254 38.87 -10.06 12.81
N ALA A 255 37.64 -10.47 12.51
CA ALA A 255 36.72 -9.70 11.68
C ALA A 255 35.39 -9.53 12.39
N GLN A 256 34.79 -8.36 12.21
CA GLN A 256 33.41 -8.07 12.58
C GLN A 256 32.69 -7.50 11.37
N LYS A 257 31.39 -7.78 11.25
CA LYS A 257 30.60 -7.29 10.13
C LYS A 257 29.19 -6.93 10.56
N ILE A 258 28.61 -5.97 9.85
CA ILE A 258 27.21 -5.58 9.97
C ILE A 258 26.61 -5.50 8.57
N SER A 259 25.35 -5.92 8.43
CA SER A 259 24.56 -5.69 7.23
C SER A 259 23.51 -4.64 7.56
N ILE A 260 23.48 -3.57 6.79
CA ILE A 260 22.54 -2.47 6.94
C ILE A 260 21.55 -2.57 5.79
N THR A 261 20.35 -3.03 6.11
CA THR A 261 19.16 -2.86 5.29
C THR A 261 18.54 -1.51 5.67
N GLY A 262 18.17 -0.68 4.69
CA GLY A 262 17.87 0.74 4.91
C GLY A 262 16.94 1.03 6.09
N SER A 263 17.53 1.46 7.22
CA SER A 263 16.99 2.26 8.35
C SER A 263 15.57 2.05 8.91
N SER A 264 14.80 1.04 8.49
CA SER A 264 13.50 0.67 9.10
C SER A 264 13.17 -0.81 8.94
N GLY A 265 14.19 -1.66 8.80
CA GLY A 265 14.00 -3.11 8.76
C GLY A 265 13.77 -3.65 10.16
N LEU A 266 12.65 -4.35 10.35
CA LEU A 266 12.41 -5.20 11.50
C LEU A 266 13.59 -6.19 11.64
N SER A 267 14.05 -6.44 12.86
CA SER A 267 15.00 -7.50 13.14
C SER A 267 14.44 -8.85 12.66
N LYS A 268 15.30 -9.84 12.39
CA LYS A 268 14.84 -11.19 12.00
C LYS A 268 13.86 -11.78 13.02
N GLU A 269 14.06 -11.45 14.29
CA GLU A 269 13.20 -11.84 15.41
C GLU A 269 11.83 -11.17 15.34
N GLU A 270 11.77 -9.88 15.01
CA GLU A 270 10.51 -9.15 14.78
C GLU A 270 9.80 -9.62 13.51
N VAL A 271 10.53 -9.95 12.44
CA VAL A 271 9.95 -10.54 11.22
C VAL A 271 9.34 -11.91 11.50
N GLU A 272 10.05 -12.77 12.25
CA GLU A 272 9.51 -14.07 12.69
C GLU A 272 8.30 -13.90 13.60
N LYS A 273 8.33 -12.92 14.52
CA LYS A 273 7.21 -12.62 15.41
C LYS A 273 5.99 -12.16 14.62
N LEU A 274 6.14 -11.19 13.72
CA LEU A 274 5.04 -10.69 12.89
C LEU A 274 4.52 -11.75 11.92
N ARG A 275 5.38 -12.63 11.41
CA ARG A 275 4.95 -13.77 10.60
C ARG A 275 4.12 -14.75 11.43
N LYS A 276 4.54 -15.09 12.64
CA LYS A 276 3.77 -15.94 13.55
C LYS A 276 2.48 -15.28 13.98
N GLU A 277 2.48 -13.97 14.26
CA GLU A 277 1.26 -13.21 14.55
C GLU A 277 0.29 -13.20 13.36
N ALA A 278 0.79 -12.98 12.14
CA ALA A 278 -0.02 -13.08 10.92
C ALA A 278 -0.58 -14.50 10.70
N GLU A 279 0.20 -15.55 10.96
CA GLU A 279 -0.25 -16.95 10.89
C GLU A 279 -1.27 -17.27 12.00
N LEU A 280 -1.12 -16.73 13.21
CA LEU A 280 -2.06 -16.90 14.33
C LEU A 280 -3.39 -16.18 14.09
N HIS A 281 -3.34 -14.98 13.51
CA HIS A 281 -4.54 -14.21 13.19
C HIS A 281 -5.20 -14.66 11.88
N ALA A 282 -4.52 -15.43 11.03
CA ALA A 282 -5.12 -15.98 9.80
C ALA A 282 -6.36 -16.84 10.08
N ASP A 283 -6.36 -17.62 11.16
CA ASP A 283 -7.52 -18.42 11.56
C ASP A 283 -8.66 -17.55 12.14
N GLU A 284 -8.33 -16.46 12.82
CA GLU A 284 -9.31 -15.49 13.33
C GLU A 284 -9.93 -14.67 12.19
N ASP A 285 -9.12 -14.22 11.24
CA ASP A 285 -9.54 -13.52 10.02
C ASP A 285 -10.41 -14.42 9.14
N LYS A 286 -10.05 -15.70 9.01
CA LYS A 286 -10.85 -16.71 8.31
C LYS A 286 -12.20 -16.90 9.00
N LYS A 287 -12.25 -17.05 10.33
CA LYS A 287 -13.52 -17.16 11.08
C LYS A 287 -14.37 -15.90 10.97
N ALA A 288 -13.76 -14.72 11.01
CA ALA A 288 -14.45 -13.45 10.84
C ALA A 288 -15.05 -13.32 9.43
N ARG A 289 -14.29 -13.75 8.41
CA ARG A 289 -14.77 -13.83 7.02
C ARG A 289 -15.90 -14.83 6.86
N ASP A 290 -15.74 -16.05 7.35
CA ASP A 290 -16.76 -17.11 7.28
C ASP A 290 -18.04 -16.69 8.00
N GLY A 291 -17.92 -15.99 9.14
CA GLY A 291 -19.04 -15.40 9.86
C GLY A 291 -19.74 -14.28 9.07
N ALA A 292 -18.98 -13.40 8.43
CA ALA A 292 -19.54 -12.36 7.57
C ALA A 292 -20.23 -12.92 6.31
N GLU A 293 -19.64 -13.94 5.68
CA GLU A 293 -20.23 -14.64 4.53
C GLU A 293 -21.53 -15.36 4.91
N ALA A 294 -21.53 -16.11 6.02
CA ALA A 294 -22.73 -16.80 6.52
C ALA A 294 -23.85 -15.81 6.89
N ARG A 295 -23.49 -14.66 7.49
CA ARG A 295 -24.43 -13.58 7.80
C ARG A 295 -25.05 -12.98 6.53
N ASN A 296 -24.24 -12.73 5.50
CA ASN A 296 -24.71 -12.19 4.23
C ASN A 296 -25.60 -13.20 3.47
N GLN A 297 -25.26 -14.49 3.50
CA GLN A 297 -26.09 -15.55 2.94
C GLN A 297 -27.45 -15.64 3.65
N LEU A 298 -27.46 -15.52 4.98
CA LEU A 298 -28.69 -15.50 5.76
C LEU A 298 -29.58 -14.30 5.41
N ASP A 299 -29.00 -13.11 5.29
CA ASP A 299 -29.74 -11.90 4.91
C ASP A 299 -30.33 -12.01 3.50
N ALA A 300 -29.56 -12.56 2.55
CA ALA A 300 -30.02 -12.81 1.19
C ALA A 300 -31.18 -13.81 1.13
N ILE A 301 -31.12 -14.92 1.88
CA ILE A 301 -32.20 -15.92 1.89
C ILE A 301 -33.44 -15.44 2.63
N ILE A 302 -33.30 -14.62 3.67
CA ILE A 302 -34.42 -13.93 4.33
C ILE A 302 -35.17 -13.09 3.31
N PHE A 303 -34.45 -12.24 2.57
CA PHE A 303 -35.06 -11.37 1.55
C PHE A 303 -35.74 -12.19 0.44
N GLN A 304 -35.08 -13.24 -0.06
CA GLN A 304 -35.66 -14.12 -1.08
C GLN A 304 -36.90 -14.86 -0.56
N GLY A 305 -36.85 -15.36 0.67
CA GLY A 305 -37.95 -16.05 1.34
C GLY A 305 -39.17 -15.14 1.54
N GLU A 306 -38.95 -13.92 2.04
CA GLU A 306 -40.02 -12.91 2.19
C GLU A 306 -40.66 -12.58 0.85
N LYS A 307 -39.86 -12.39 -0.20
CA LYS A 307 -40.35 -12.13 -1.55
C LYS A 307 -41.18 -13.30 -2.08
N GLN A 308 -40.69 -14.53 -1.92
CA GLN A 308 -41.36 -15.73 -2.43
C GLN A 308 -42.68 -16.01 -1.70
N ILE A 309 -42.73 -15.78 -0.39
CA ILE A 309 -43.97 -15.87 0.41
C ILE A 309 -44.94 -14.76 0.01
N LYS A 310 -44.47 -13.55 -0.30
CA LYS A 310 -45.32 -12.44 -0.75
C LYS A 310 -45.90 -12.68 -2.15
N GLU A 311 -45.12 -13.24 -3.07
CA GLU A 311 -45.53 -13.45 -4.47
C GLU A 311 -46.33 -14.74 -4.69
N ASN A 312 -46.00 -15.81 -3.96
CA ASN A 312 -46.56 -17.14 -4.19
C ASN A 312 -47.19 -17.76 -2.93
N GLY A 313 -47.28 -17.03 -1.81
CA GLY A 313 -47.73 -17.59 -0.53
C GLY A 313 -49.17 -18.10 -0.49
N ASP A 314 -49.99 -17.81 -1.51
CA ASP A 314 -51.34 -18.39 -1.64
C ASP A 314 -51.33 -19.80 -2.26
N LYS A 315 -50.21 -20.17 -2.91
CA LYS A 315 -49.96 -21.49 -3.48
C LYS A 315 -49.18 -22.41 -2.54
N PHE A 316 -48.75 -21.89 -1.39
CA PHE A 316 -48.01 -22.65 -0.40
C PHE A 316 -48.99 -23.44 0.47
N PRO A 317 -48.69 -24.72 0.80
CA PRO A 317 -49.41 -25.42 1.86
C PRO A 317 -49.38 -24.59 3.16
N GLY A 318 -50.52 -24.49 3.86
CA GLY A 318 -50.65 -23.62 5.04
C GLY A 318 -49.62 -23.92 6.14
N ASP A 319 -49.29 -25.20 6.34
CA ASP A 319 -48.30 -25.65 7.32
C ASP A 319 -46.86 -25.27 6.94
N THR A 320 -46.49 -25.35 5.65
CA THR A 320 -45.14 -24.99 5.18
C THR A 320 -44.94 -23.48 5.10
N LYS A 321 -46.01 -22.73 4.78
CA LYS A 321 -46.00 -21.25 4.86
C LYS A 321 -45.74 -20.75 6.27
N ALA A 322 -46.47 -21.28 7.26
CA ALA A 322 -46.30 -20.90 8.66
C ALA A 322 -44.90 -21.25 9.18
N GLN A 323 -44.34 -22.38 8.77
CA GLN A 323 -42.97 -22.78 9.11
C GLN A 323 -41.91 -21.84 8.49
N ALA A 324 -42.06 -21.45 7.22
CA ALA A 324 -41.14 -20.52 6.57
C ALA A 324 -41.20 -19.11 7.17
N GLU A 325 -42.40 -18.59 7.46
CA GLU A 325 -42.58 -17.27 8.11
C GLU A 325 -41.96 -17.24 9.52
N ALA A 326 -42.12 -18.32 10.29
CA ALA A 326 -41.50 -18.44 11.61
C ALA A 326 -39.97 -18.48 11.53
N ALA A 327 -39.41 -19.27 10.61
CA ALA A 327 -37.96 -19.40 10.41
C ALA A 327 -37.32 -18.07 9.95
N ILE A 328 -37.98 -17.33 9.06
CA ILE A 328 -37.53 -16.01 8.60
C ILE A 328 -37.48 -15.02 9.77
N LYS A 329 -38.52 -14.99 10.61
CA LYS A 329 -38.59 -14.07 11.75
C LYS A 329 -37.52 -14.38 12.80
N GLU A 330 -37.24 -15.66 13.03
CA GLU A 330 -36.18 -16.10 13.94
C GLU A 330 -34.79 -15.72 13.41
N ALA A 331 -34.55 -15.89 12.10
CA ALA A 331 -33.31 -15.51 11.44
C ALA A 331 -33.07 -13.99 11.45
N GLN A 332 -34.11 -13.17 11.33
CA GLN A 332 -34.02 -11.71 11.47
C GLN A 332 -33.61 -11.27 12.88
N GLU A 333 -34.11 -11.94 13.92
CA GLU A 333 -33.68 -11.68 15.29
C GLU A 333 -32.24 -12.16 15.54
N LEU A 334 -31.82 -13.25 14.87
CA LEU A 334 -30.44 -13.71 14.92
C LEU A 334 -29.46 -12.72 14.26
N LEU A 335 -29.83 -12.10 13.13
CA LEU A 335 -29.02 -11.06 12.50
C LEU A 335 -28.80 -9.83 13.40
N LYS A 336 -29.70 -9.54 14.34
CA LYS A 336 -29.53 -8.41 15.27
C LYS A 336 -28.51 -8.69 16.37
N LYS A 337 -28.07 -9.94 16.54
CA LYS A 337 -27.10 -10.33 17.56
C LYS A 337 -25.67 -10.24 17.01
N PRO A 338 -24.82 -9.35 17.55
CA PRO A 338 -23.43 -9.21 17.11
C PRO A 338 -22.54 -10.40 17.51
N GLU A 339 -22.98 -11.20 18.49
CA GLU A 339 -22.27 -12.36 19.04
C GLU A 339 -22.59 -13.68 18.30
N ALA A 340 -23.50 -13.65 17.30
CA ALA A 340 -23.94 -14.85 16.62
C ALA A 340 -22.84 -15.45 15.74
N THR A 341 -22.69 -16.77 15.82
CA THR A 341 -21.63 -17.54 15.17
C THR A 341 -21.99 -17.93 13.72
N ALA A 342 -20.98 -18.24 12.90
CA ALA A 342 -21.19 -18.72 11.54
C ALA A 342 -22.09 -19.97 11.48
N GLU A 343 -21.95 -20.89 12.45
CA GLU A 343 -22.79 -22.09 12.54
C GLU A 343 -24.25 -21.77 12.84
N GLU A 344 -24.52 -20.76 13.68
CA GLU A 344 -25.89 -20.32 13.97
C GLU A 344 -26.53 -19.68 12.73
N PHE A 345 -25.77 -18.88 11.97
CA PHE A 345 -26.26 -18.32 10.70
C PHE A 345 -26.52 -19.40 9.65
N GLN A 346 -25.65 -20.41 9.52
CA GLN A 346 -25.84 -21.53 8.60
C GLN A 346 -27.07 -22.38 8.95
N LYS A 347 -27.27 -22.68 10.24
CA LYS A 347 -28.46 -23.43 10.70
C LYS A 347 -29.75 -22.66 10.42
N ALA A 348 -29.76 -21.35 10.66
CA ALA A 348 -30.91 -20.50 10.34
C ALA A 348 -31.17 -20.42 8.82
N HIS A 349 -30.10 -20.39 8.02
CA HIS A 349 -30.19 -20.42 6.56
C HIS A 349 -30.81 -21.73 6.06
N GLU A 350 -30.37 -22.89 6.57
CA GLU A 350 -30.95 -24.19 6.24
C GLU A 350 -32.42 -24.31 6.68
N ALA A 351 -32.76 -23.76 7.86
CA ALA A 351 -34.13 -23.75 8.39
C ALA A 351 -35.10 -22.92 7.52
N ILE A 352 -34.61 -21.95 6.74
CA ILE A 352 -35.40 -21.20 5.76
C ILE A 352 -35.49 -21.96 4.43
N ILE A 353 -34.36 -22.50 3.93
CA ILE A 353 -34.33 -23.21 2.63
C ILE A 353 -35.23 -24.44 2.63
N LYS A 354 -35.22 -25.22 3.71
CA LYS A 354 -35.98 -26.48 3.78
C LYS A 354 -37.49 -26.28 3.50
N PRO A 355 -38.23 -25.43 4.23
CA PRO A 355 -39.65 -25.22 3.94
C PRO A 355 -39.90 -24.50 2.60
N LEU A 356 -39.00 -23.59 2.17
CA LEU A 356 -39.12 -22.93 0.86
C LEU A 356 -38.96 -23.92 -0.31
N SER A 357 -38.02 -24.87 -0.21
CA SER A 357 -37.80 -25.90 -1.23
C SER A 357 -38.94 -26.94 -1.26
N GLU A 358 -39.44 -27.36 -0.10
CA GLU A 358 -40.62 -28.25 0.00
C GLU A 358 -41.87 -27.60 -0.60
N ALA A 359 -42.08 -26.29 -0.35
CA ALA A 359 -43.16 -25.54 -0.96
C ALA A 359 -42.99 -25.37 -2.48
N ALA A 360 -41.78 -25.11 -2.96
CA ALA A 360 -41.50 -25.03 -4.40
C ALA A 360 -41.75 -26.37 -5.12
N GLN A 361 -41.35 -27.50 -4.50
CA GLN A 361 -41.62 -28.84 -5.02
C GLN A 361 -43.11 -29.16 -5.03
N ALA A 362 -43.87 -28.78 -4.00
CA ALA A 362 -45.32 -28.96 -3.97
C ALA A 362 -46.02 -28.16 -5.09
N ILE A 363 -45.60 -26.91 -5.32
CA ILE A 363 -46.13 -26.08 -6.42
C ILE A 363 -45.81 -26.68 -7.79
N TYR A 364 -44.58 -27.18 -7.99
CA TYR A 364 -44.20 -27.84 -9.24
C TYR A 364 -44.93 -29.17 -9.46
N ALA A 365 -45.14 -29.96 -8.40
CA ALA A 365 -45.88 -31.21 -8.47
C ALA A 365 -47.37 -30.98 -8.77
N ASP A 366 -47.97 -29.93 -8.22
CA ASP A 366 -49.35 -29.53 -8.55
C ASP A 366 -49.47 -28.97 -9.97
N ALA A 367 -48.48 -28.21 -10.43
CA ALA A 367 -48.43 -27.74 -11.82
C ALA A 367 -48.24 -28.89 -12.83
N ALA A 368 -47.44 -29.91 -12.49
CA ALA A 368 -47.25 -31.11 -13.31
C ALA A 368 -48.50 -32.00 -13.34
N LYS A 369 -49.20 -32.14 -12.21
CA LYS A 369 -50.50 -32.85 -12.15
C LYS A 369 -51.60 -32.12 -12.91
N GLN A 370 -51.59 -30.79 -12.95
CA GLN A 370 -52.48 -30.00 -13.81
C GLN A 370 -52.13 -30.10 -15.30
N ALA A 371 -50.86 -30.37 -15.65
CA ALA A 371 -50.44 -30.61 -17.03
C ALA A 371 -50.79 -32.02 -17.54
N GLU A 372 -50.80 -33.05 -16.69
CA GLU A 372 -51.24 -34.41 -17.05
C GLU A 372 -52.77 -34.58 -17.06
N ALA A 373 -53.52 -33.67 -16.43
CA ALA A 373 -54.98 -33.71 -16.39
C ALA A 373 -55.68 -33.09 -17.62
N ASN A 374 -54.93 -32.65 -18.65
CA ASN A 374 -55.55 -32.10 -19.87
C ASN A 374 -54.87 -32.53 -21.18
N PRO A 375 -55.21 -33.70 -21.74
CA PRO A 375 -54.79 -34.09 -23.08
C PRO A 375 -55.77 -33.57 -24.14
N GLN A 376 -55.89 -32.24 -24.33
CA GLN A 376 -56.47 -31.71 -25.57
C GLN A 376 -56.19 -30.22 -25.80
N GLY A 377 -55.38 -29.94 -26.81
CA GLY A 377 -55.10 -28.59 -27.30
C GLY A 377 -53.94 -28.61 -28.29
N GLY A 378 -54.19 -29.11 -29.50
CA GLY A 378 -53.19 -29.26 -30.54
C GLY A 378 -52.60 -27.94 -31.04
N ALA A 379 -51.32 -28.04 -31.41
CA ALA A 379 -50.53 -27.26 -32.36
C ALA A 379 -51.12 -25.94 -32.90
N GLU A 380 -50.41 -24.85 -32.63
CA GLU A 380 -50.06 -23.89 -33.68
C GLU A 380 -48.62 -23.38 -33.45
N ALA A 381 -47.75 -23.75 -34.37
CA ALA A 381 -46.42 -23.19 -34.50
C ALA A 381 -46.52 -21.84 -35.22
N LYS A 382 -45.94 -20.78 -34.63
CA LYS A 382 -45.36 -19.69 -35.42
C LYS A 382 -44.16 -19.05 -34.74
N ASP A 383 -43.09 -19.11 -35.53
CA ASP A 383 -41.73 -18.64 -35.43
C ASP A 383 -41.55 -17.19 -34.93
N GLY A 384 -40.46 -16.94 -34.18
CA GLY A 384 -40.21 -15.64 -33.55
C GLY A 384 -38.91 -15.50 -32.74
N LYS A 385 -37.76 -15.74 -33.39
CA LYS A 385 -36.41 -15.21 -33.07
C LYS A 385 -35.83 -15.34 -31.65
N ALA A 386 -34.85 -16.24 -31.56
CA ALA A 386 -33.80 -16.26 -30.55
C ALA A 386 -32.97 -14.96 -30.54
N LYS A 387 -32.65 -14.47 -29.34
CA LYS A 387 -31.45 -13.67 -29.06
C LYS A 387 -30.74 -14.28 -27.85
N ASP A 388 -29.50 -14.67 -28.12
CA ASP A 388 -28.52 -15.25 -27.21
C ASP A 388 -28.33 -14.46 -25.92
N GLY A 389 -28.33 -15.20 -24.80
CA GLY A 389 -27.81 -14.80 -23.51
C GLY A 389 -27.07 -15.98 -22.91
N LYS A 390 -25.87 -16.26 -23.44
CA LYS A 390 -24.97 -17.32 -22.99
C LYS A 390 -24.43 -16.94 -21.60
N VAL A 391 -25.02 -17.47 -20.54
CA VAL A 391 -24.39 -17.44 -19.21
C VAL A 391 -23.27 -18.46 -19.25
N VAL A 392 -22.05 -17.95 -19.09
CA VAL A 392 -20.83 -18.74 -18.99
C VAL A 392 -20.80 -19.29 -17.57
N ASP A 393 -21.03 -20.59 -17.42
CA ASP A 393 -20.65 -21.32 -16.21
C ASP A 393 -19.11 -21.25 -16.11
N GLY A 394 -18.63 -20.39 -15.22
CA GLY A 394 -17.23 -20.35 -14.83
C GLY A 394 -17.00 -21.43 -13.78
N ASP A 395 -16.60 -22.61 -14.23
CA ASP A 395 -15.97 -23.60 -13.36
C ASP A 395 -14.71 -22.97 -12.73
N PHE A 396 -14.79 -22.62 -11.45
CA PHE A 396 -13.62 -22.29 -10.64
C PHE A 396 -13.02 -23.60 -10.14
N GLU A 397 -12.03 -24.09 -10.87
CA GLU A 397 -11.15 -25.16 -10.42
C GLU A 397 -10.29 -24.62 -9.27
N VAL A 398 -10.54 -25.11 -8.05
CA VAL A 398 -9.70 -24.85 -6.88
C VAL A 398 -8.37 -25.57 -7.12
N VAL A 399 -7.34 -24.82 -7.51
CA VAL A 399 -5.97 -25.31 -7.53
C VAL A 399 -5.51 -25.42 -6.08
N ASP A 400 -5.43 -26.66 -5.61
CA ASP A 400 -4.86 -27.05 -4.33
C ASP A 400 -3.33 -26.88 -4.41
N ASP A 401 -2.80 -25.75 -3.93
CA ASP A 401 -1.36 -25.52 -3.78
C ASP A 401 -0.84 -26.30 -2.56
N GLY A 402 -0.73 -27.61 -2.76
CA GLY A 402 -0.10 -28.56 -1.86
C GLY A 402 1.08 -29.27 -2.53
N LYS A 403 2.30 -28.88 -2.12
CA LYS A 403 3.61 -29.56 -2.28
C LYS A 403 4.44 -29.23 -3.55
N LYS A 404 5.39 -28.31 -3.39
CA LYS A 404 6.82 -28.65 -3.25
C LYS A 404 7.67 -27.48 -2.75
#